data_AF-A0A1G3A1Y0-F1
#
_entry.id   AF-A0A1G3A1Y0-F1
#
_cell.length_a   1.000
_cell.length_b   1.000
_cell.length_c   1.000
_cell.angle_alpha   90.00
_cell.angle_beta   90.00
_cell.angle_gamma   90.00
#
_symmetry.space_group_name_H-M   'P 1'
#
loop_
_entity.id
_entity.type
_entity.pdbx_description
1 polymer ?
#
loop_
_entity_poly.entity_id
_entity_poly.type
_entity_poly.pdbx_seq_one_letter_code
_entity_poly.pdbx_strand_id
1 'polypeptide(L)'
;MRRSAAGFTLIEILVVLLVISILASLVLVSVVSSVDTSRITSTRTMIEQLNASVGRYETIYRDFPPTSLRRRGIAMPNGVNTGIESLLVCLMSKEKGGPYYTPSEESLSNHDKDRLAKTPPDWYFGDADLREICDMWGQPFVYFHFRDYEKPENDIANYTFGEQSAVCKPQKSEKTKMHHRPGKFQIWSIGPNGENENGGGDDIPNW
;
A
#
# COMPACT_ATOMS: atom_id res chain seq x y z
N MET A 1 -36.25 23.87 -57.40
CA MET A 1 -35.41 24.83 -56.66
C MET A 1 -34.26 24.05 -56.02
N ARG A 2 -33.04 24.13 -56.56
CA ARG A 2 -31.85 23.50 -55.97
C ARG A 2 -31.30 24.44 -54.90
N ARG A 3 -31.30 24.01 -53.64
CA ARG A 3 -30.61 24.72 -52.56
C ARG A 3 -29.09 24.59 -52.79
N SER A 4 -28.40 25.72 -52.93
CA SER A 4 -26.94 25.75 -52.91
C SER A 4 -26.48 25.34 -51.52
N ALA A 5 -25.80 24.20 -51.41
CA ALA A 5 -25.11 23.82 -50.19
C ALA A 5 -23.90 24.75 -50.03
N ALA A 6 -23.90 25.58 -48.99
CA ALA A 6 -22.72 26.34 -48.61
C ALA A 6 -21.68 25.34 -48.05
N GLY A 7 -20.51 25.28 -48.68
CA GLY A 7 -19.38 24.49 -48.19
C GLY A 7 -18.69 25.21 -47.02
N PHE A 8 -18.13 24.43 -46.09
CA PHE A 8 -17.31 24.97 -45.01
C PHE A 8 -16.00 25.53 -45.53
N THR A 9 -15.57 26.66 -44.98
CA THR A 9 -14.25 27.21 -45.29
C THR A 9 -13.15 26.45 -44.53
N LEU A 10 -11.95 26.41 -45.11
CA LEU A 10 -10.79 25.82 -44.44
C LEU A 10 -10.48 26.53 -43.12
N ILE A 11 -10.73 27.85 -43.06
CA ILE A 11 -10.56 28.66 -41.85
C ILE A 11 -11.54 28.23 -40.75
N GLU A 12 -12.82 27.98 -41.07
CA GLU A 12 -13.80 27.53 -40.07
C GLU A 12 -13.41 26.18 -39.47
N ILE A 13 -12.94 25.23 -40.28
CA ILE A 13 -12.47 23.94 -39.77
C ILE A 13 -11.21 24.12 -38.92
N LEU A 14 -10.29 25.00 -39.31
CA LEU A 14 -9.06 25.27 -38.56
C LEU A 14 -9.34 25.88 -37.18
N VAL A 15 -10.26 26.85 -37.10
CA VAL A 15 -10.68 27.46 -35.83
C VAL A 15 -11.36 26.43 -34.93
N VAL A 16 -12.24 25.57 -35.48
CA VAL A 16 -12.92 24.54 -34.70
C VAL A 16 -11.93 23.53 -34.13
N LEU A 17 -10.96 23.06 -34.93
CA LEU A 17 -9.92 22.15 -34.45
C LEU A 17 -9.02 22.81 -33.38
N LEU A 18 -8.72 24.10 -33.52
CA LEU A 18 -7.99 24.86 -32.51
C LEU A 18 -8.75 24.89 -31.17
N VAL A 19 -10.04 25.21 -31.18
CA VAL A 19 -10.84 25.23 -29.95
C VAL A 19 -10.96 23.83 -29.33
N ILE A 20 -11.23 22.79 -30.13
CA ILE A 20 -11.35 21.41 -29.65
C ILE A 20 -10.02 20.93 -29.04
N SER A 21 -8.89 21.22 -29.67
CA SER A 21 -7.57 20.81 -29.15
C SER A 21 -7.21 21.50 -27.83
N ILE A 22 -7.54 22.78 -27.67
CA ILE A 22 -7.38 23.50 -26.40
C ILE A 22 -8.30 22.91 -25.32
N LEU A 23 -9.57 22.65 -25.63
CA LEU A 23 -10.49 22.05 -24.67
C LEU A 23 -10.06 20.62 -24.27
N ALA A 24 -9.64 19.81 -25.24
CA ALA A 24 -9.20 18.44 -24.99
C ALA A 24 -7.94 18.39 -24.10
N SER A 25 -6.97 19.30 -24.30
CA SER A 25 -5.75 19.33 -23.48
C SER A 25 -6.04 19.72 -22.02
N LEU A 26 -6.95 20.67 -21.78
CA LEU A 26 -7.37 21.05 -20.42
C LEU A 26 -8.08 19.90 -19.69
N VAL A 27 -8.96 19.18 -20.40
CA VAL A 27 -9.66 18.02 -19.84
C VAL A 27 -8.67 16.93 -19.43
N LEU A 28 -7.68 16.60 -20.27
CA LEU A 28 -6.70 15.55 -19.98
C LEU A 28 -5.94 15.81 -18.67
N VAL A 29 -5.43 17.03 -18.47
CA VAL A 29 -4.68 17.39 -17.26
C VAL A 29 -5.58 17.29 -16.01
N SER A 30 -6.84 17.72 -16.11
CA SER A 30 -7.79 17.65 -14.99
C SER A 30 -8.15 16.21 -14.58
N VAL A 31 -8.25 15.30 -15.55
CA VAL A 31 -8.60 13.89 -15.30
C VAL A 31 -7.48 13.17 -14.57
N VAL A 32 -6.22 13.34 -15.00
CA VAL A 32 -5.07 12.66 -14.37
C VAL A 32 -4.92 13.06 -12.90
N SER A 33 -4.98 14.36 -12.59
CA SER A 33 -4.89 14.85 -11.21
C SER A 33 -6.02 14.32 -10.31
N SER A 34 -7.22 14.14 -10.88
CA SER A 34 -8.37 13.58 -10.16
C SER A 34 -8.16 12.09 -9.84
N VAL A 35 -7.55 11.33 -10.75
CA VAL A 35 -7.24 9.91 -10.54
C VAL A 35 -6.23 9.73 -9.41
N ASP A 36 -5.13 10.49 -9.40
CA ASP A 36 -4.12 10.37 -8.34
C ASP A 36 -4.67 10.77 -6.97
N THR A 37 -5.49 11.83 -6.92
CA THR A 37 -6.20 12.22 -5.69
C THR A 37 -7.12 11.10 -5.19
N SER A 38 -7.82 10.43 -6.11
CA SER A 38 -8.67 9.28 -5.79
C SER A 38 -7.85 8.09 -5.27
N ARG A 39 -6.70 7.79 -5.87
CA ARG A 39 -5.77 6.75 -5.40
C ARG A 39 -5.28 7.04 -3.99
N ILE A 40 -4.78 8.26 -3.74
CA ILE A 40 -4.34 8.69 -2.40
C ILE A 40 -5.47 8.51 -1.37
N THR A 41 -6.68 8.95 -1.70
CA THR A 41 -7.85 8.84 -0.81
C THR A 41 -8.22 7.37 -0.54
N SER A 42 -8.13 6.52 -1.56
CA SER A 42 -8.42 5.09 -1.44
C SER A 42 -7.34 4.38 -0.61
N THR A 43 -6.07 4.71 -0.80
CA THR A 43 -4.94 4.22 0.02
C THR A 43 -5.12 4.63 1.48
N ARG A 44 -5.50 5.88 1.77
CA ARG A 44 -5.82 6.32 3.14
C ARG A 44 -6.96 5.52 3.76
N THR A 45 -8.02 5.27 2.99
CA THR A 45 -9.15 4.43 3.43
C THR A 45 -8.70 3.01 3.73
N MET A 46 -7.83 2.43 2.91
CA MET A 46 -7.25 1.11 3.16
C MET A 46 -6.42 1.09 4.45
N ILE A 47 -5.59 2.11 4.70
CA ILE A 47 -4.85 2.25 5.96
C ILE A 47 -5.80 2.32 7.16
N GLU A 48 -6.91 3.05 7.06
CA GLU A 48 -7.93 3.10 8.11
C GLU A 48 -8.57 1.73 8.37
N GLN A 49 -8.88 0.96 7.32
CA GLN A 49 -9.39 -0.40 7.43
C GLN A 49 -8.36 -1.35 8.07
N LEU A 50 -7.09 -1.24 7.68
CA LEU A 50 -5.99 -1.99 8.30
C LEU A 50 -5.83 -1.60 9.78
N ASN A 51 -5.90 -0.31 10.12
CA ASN A 51 -5.85 0.15 11.51
C ASN A 51 -6.98 -0.47 12.35
N ALA A 52 -8.20 -0.50 11.82
CA ALA A 52 -9.35 -1.11 12.50
C ALA A 52 -9.17 -2.64 12.66
N SER A 53 -8.65 -3.31 11.63
CA SER A 53 -8.40 -4.76 11.64
C SER A 53 -7.31 -5.15 12.63
N VAL A 54 -6.23 -4.37 12.68
CA VAL A 54 -5.15 -4.52 13.67
C VAL A 54 -5.67 -4.25 15.08
N GLY A 55 -6.56 -3.28 15.29
CA GLY A 55 -7.21 -3.05 16.58
C GLY A 55 -8.09 -4.22 17.06
N ARG A 56 -8.78 -4.90 16.12
CA ARG A 56 -9.52 -6.15 16.43
C ARG A 56 -8.57 -7.27 16.84
N TYR A 57 -7.47 -7.44 16.10
CA TYR A 57 -6.42 -8.40 16.45
C TYR A 57 -5.84 -8.11 17.84
N GLU A 58 -5.48 -6.86 18.12
CA GLU A 58 -4.96 -6.41 19.43
C GLU A 58 -5.94 -6.73 20.57
N THR A 59 -7.23 -6.53 20.37
CA THR A 59 -8.25 -6.82 21.39
C THR A 59 -8.23 -8.30 21.82
N ILE A 60 -7.98 -9.21 20.88
CA ILE A 60 -8.00 -10.66 21.09
C ILE A 60 -6.66 -11.21 21.55
N TYR A 61 -5.57 -10.76 20.94
CA TYR A 61 -4.22 -11.25 21.17
C TYR A 61 -3.43 -10.42 22.20
N ARG A 62 -4.00 -9.29 22.66
CA ARG A 62 -3.40 -8.33 23.61
C ARG A 62 -2.10 -7.70 23.12
N ASP A 63 -1.87 -7.76 21.82
CA ASP A 63 -0.66 -7.30 21.15
C ASP A 63 -0.96 -7.07 19.67
N PHE A 64 -0.19 -6.20 19.02
CA PHE A 64 -0.31 -6.02 17.57
C PHE A 64 0.35 -7.19 16.82
N PRO A 65 0.00 -7.43 15.55
CA PRO A 65 0.72 -8.39 14.72
C PRO A 65 2.23 -8.14 14.77
N PRO A 66 3.08 -9.15 15.00
CA PRO A 66 4.52 -8.95 15.04
C PRO A 66 5.05 -8.57 13.64
N THR A 67 6.16 -7.83 13.57
CA THR A 67 6.83 -7.54 12.28
C THR A 67 7.39 -8.81 11.64
N SER A 68 7.70 -9.85 12.42
CA SER A 68 8.17 -11.13 11.89
C SER A 68 7.55 -12.30 12.64
N LEU A 69 7.21 -13.35 11.90
CA LEU A 69 6.70 -14.60 12.44
C LEU A 69 7.80 -15.54 12.95
N ARG A 70 9.08 -15.16 12.86
CA ARG A 70 10.22 -15.96 13.35
C ARG A 70 10.05 -16.35 14.82
N ARG A 71 9.58 -15.40 15.66
CA ARG A 71 9.29 -15.65 17.08
C ARG A 71 8.16 -16.67 17.31
N ARG A 72 7.31 -16.91 16.30
CA ARG A 72 6.26 -17.94 16.30
C ARG A 72 6.71 -19.27 15.66
N GLY A 73 8.00 -19.40 15.34
CA GLY A 73 8.56 -20.61 14.72
C GLY A 73 8.27 -20.75 13.22
N ILE A 74 7.82 -19.68 12.56
CA ILE A 74 7.60 -19.65 11.12
C ILE A 74 8.79 -18.91 10.50
N ALA A 75 9.56 -19.61 9.66
CA ALA A 75 10.70 -19.02 8.99
C ALA A 75 10.22 -18.15 7.81
N MET A 76 10.70 -16.91 7.78
CA MET A 76 10.54 -16.01 6.64
C MET A 76 11.73 -16.24 5.68
N PRO A 77 11.48 -16.62 4.41
CA PRO A 77 12.49 -17.16 3.50
C PRO A 77 13.68 -16.23 3.19
N ASN A 78 13.46 -14.94 2.95
CA ASN A 78 14.46 -14.03 2.40
C ASN A 78 14.69 -12.75 3.25
N GLY A 79 13.81 -12.44 4.21
CA GLY A 79 13.90 -11.23 5.02
C GLY A 79 13.64 -9.94 4.24
N VAL A 80 12.84 -10.02 3.19
CA VAL A 80 12.28 -8.90 2.42
C VAL A 80 10.78 -8.87 2.72
N ASN A 81 10.15 -7.68 2.72
CA ASN A 81 8.71 -7.48 2.90
C ASN A 81 8.09 -8.15 4.16
N THR A 82 8.94 -8.60 5.09
CA THR A 82 8.57 -9.50 6.19
C THR A 82 7.53 -8.89 7.12
N GLY A 83 7.57 -7.58 7.33
CA GLY A 83 6.57 -6.86 8.13
C GLY A 83 5.16 -6.99 7.58
N ILE A 84 4.97 -6.73 6.29
CA ILE A 84 3.65 -6.73 5.67
C ILE A 84 3.11 -8.14 5.43
N GLU A 85 3.98 -9.09 5.12
CA GLU A 85 3.63 -10.51 5.05
C GLU A 85 3.17 -11.03 6.41
N SER A 86 3.95 -10.76 7.46
CA SER A 86 3.61 -11.15 8.84
C SER A 86 2.28 -10.54 9.28
N LEU A 87 2.04 -9.28 8.91
CA LEU A 87 0.77 -8.60 9.13
C LEU A 87 -0.38 -9.35 8.42
N LEU A 88 -0.24 -9.64 7.12
CA LEU A 88 -1.26 -10.37 6.36
C LEU A 88 -1.52 -11.75 6.98
N VAL A 89 -0.47 -12.49 7.35
CA VAL A 89 -0.58 -13.80 8.00
C VAL A 89 -1.40 -13.73 9.27
N CYS A 90 -1.18 -12.72 10.10
CA CYS A 90 -1.91 -12.54 11.35
C CYS A 90 -3.35 -12.09 11.14
N LEU A 91 -3.58 -11.14 10.23
CA LEU A 91 -4.92 -10.61 9.97
C LEU A 91 -5.81 -11.61 9.23
N MET A 92 -5.24 -12.49 8.41
CA MET A 92 -5.96 -13.53 7.70
C MET A 92 -5.91 -14.88 8.45
N SER A 93 -5.54 -14.93 9.72
CA SER A 93 -5.67 -16.18 10.47
C SER A 93 -7.14 -16.53 10.72
N LYS A 94 -7.51 -17.81 10.53
CA LYS A 94 -8.84 -18.34 10.91
C LYS A 94 -8.97 -18.58 12.42
N GLU A 95 -7.87 -18.50 13.17
CA GLU A 95 -7.88 -18.66 14.63
C GLU A 95 -8.75 -17.60 15.32
N LYS A 96 -9.37 -18.01 16.45
CA LYS A 96 -10.07 -17.12 17.39
C LYS A 96 -11.15 -16.22 16.74
N GLY A 97 -11.80 -16.72 15.68
CA GLY A 97 -12.90 -16.03 15.01
C GLY A 97 -12.48 -15.04 13.93
N GLY A 98 -11.25 -15.15 13.41
CA GLY A 98 -10.84 -14.47 12.19
C GLY A 98 -11.49 -15.03 10.91
N PRO A 99 -11.18 -14.47 9.73
CA PRO A 99 -10.17 -13.44 9.49
C PRO A 99 -10.58 -12.06 10.03
N TYR A 100 -9.59 -11.25 10.38
CA TYR A 100 -9.74 -9.89 10.91
C TYR A 100 -9.74 -8.81 9.83
N TYR A 101 -9.29 -9.16 8.63
CA TYR A 101 -9.25 -8.30 7.45
C TYR A 101 -9.79 -9.07 6.23
N THR A 102 -10.21 -8.36 5.19
CA THR A 102 -10.69 -8.97 3.94
C THR A 102 -10.18 -8.12 2.77
N PRO A 103 -8.97 -8.40 2.26
CA PRO A 103 -8.42 -7.68 1.12
C PRO A 103 -9.20 -7.99 -0.16
N SER A 104 -9.22 -7.04 -1.10
CA SER A 104 -9.61 -7.35 -2.48
C SER A 104 -8.48 -8.13 -3.16
N GLU A 105 -8.82 -8.95 -4.15
CA GLU A 105 -7.81 -9.69 -4.94
C GLU A 105 -6.79 -8.76 -5.60
N GLU A 106 -7.24 -7.59 -6.07
CA GLU A 106 -6.38 -6.57 -6.69
C GLU A 106 -5.36 -5.96 -5.71
N SER A 107 -5.66 -5.97 -4.41
CA SER A 107 -4.77 -5.45 -3.36
C SER A 107 -3.76 -6.49 -2.86
N LEU A 108 -3.73 -7.70 -3.43
CA LEU A 108 -2.79 -8.74 -3.07
C LEU A 108 -1.81 -9.00 -4.21
N SER A 109 -0.53 -8.99 -3.88
CA SER A 109 0.54 -9.43 -4.78
C SER A 109 1.53 -10.29 -3.99
N ASN A 110 2.36 -11.05 -4.69
CA ASN A 110 3.54 -11.68 -4.11
C ASN A 110 4.75 -11.12 -4.88
N HIS A 111 5.32 -10.03 -4.38
CA HIS A 111 6.32 -9.23 -5.10
C HIS A 111 7.65 -9.95 -5.26
N ASP A 112 8.07 -10.68 -4.24
CA ASP A 112 9.35 -11.38 -4.23
C ASP A 112 9.22 -12.88 -4.56
N LYS A 113 8.00 -13.34 -4.81
CA LYS A 113 7.62 -14.72 -5.18
C LYS A 113 8.05 -15.74 -4.14
N ASP A 114 8.12 -15.32 -2.89
CA ASP A 114 8.55 -16.19 -1.81
C ASP A 114 7.38 -17.02 -1.25
N ARG A 115 7.74 -18.02 -0.45
CA ARG A 115 6.81 -19.05 0.03
C ARG A 115 7.15 -19.51 1.43
N LEU A 116 6.13 -19.70 2.24
CA LEU A 116 6.24 -20.36 3.53
C LEU A 116 6.82 -21.76 3.37
N ALA A 117 7.91 -22.03 4.11
CA ALA A 117 8.45 -23.39 4.24
C ALA A 117 7.45 -24.35 4.91
N LYS A 118 6.57 -23.81 5.75
CA LYS A 118 5.48 -24.53 6.41
C LYS A 118 4.27 -23.62 6.56
N THR A 119 3.14 -24.01 5.98
CA THR A 119 1.90 -23.27 6.10
C THR A 119 1.31 -23.40 7.51
N PRO A 120 0.89 -22.30 8.16
CA PRO A 120 0.10 -22.37 9.38
C PRO A 120 -1.20 -23.14 9.13
N PRO A 121 -1.66 -23.98 10.08
CA PRO A 121 -2.89 -24.75 9.91
C PRO A 121 -4.12 -23.86 9.72
N ASP A 122 -4.12 -22.67 10.33
CA ASP A 122 -5.22 -21.71 10.28
C ASP A 122 -5.05 -20.66 9.16
N TRP A 123 -4.14 -20.91 8.21
CA TRP A 123 -3.91 -20.01 7.09
C TRP A 123 -5.15 -19.92 6.19
N TYR A 124 -5.58 -18.69 5.88
CA TYR A 124 -6.84 -18.50 5.16
C TYR A 124 -6.80 -19.04 3.73
N PHE A 125 -5.74 -18.68 2.98
CA PHE A 125 -5.60 -19.02 1.57
C PHE A 125 -5.26 -20.50 1.35
N GLY A 126 -4.65 -21.17 2.34
CA GLY A 126 -4.33 -22.60 2.29
C GLY A 126 -3.16 -22.98 1.38
N ASP A 127 -2.66 -22.06 0.55
CA ASP A 127 -1.40 -22.20 -0.18
C ASP A 127 -0.19 -21.71 0.64
N ALA A 128 1.01 -21.84 0.08
CA ALA A 128 2.25 -21.41 0.72
C ALA A 128 2.73 -20.02 0.30
N ASP A 129 2.02 -19.33 -0.59
CA ASP A 129 2.49 -18.04 -1.10
C ASP A 129 2.32 -16.96 -0.02
N LEU A 130 3.42 -16.32 0.34
CA LEU A 130 3.39 -15.11 1.17
C LEU A 130 3.02 -13.96 0.25
N ARG A 131 1.94 -13.28 0.59
CA ARG A 131 1.44 -12.16 -0.19
C ARG A 131 1.62 -10.89 0.63
N GLU A 132 1.89 -9.81 -0.05
CA GLU A 132 1.81 -8.48 0.52
C GLU A 132 0.44 -7.86 0.23
N ILE A 133 0.02 -7.01 1.15
CA ILE A 133 -1.07 -6.07 0.88
C ILE A 133 -0.44 -4.89 0.15
N CYS A 134 -0.99 -4.56 -1.00
CA CYS A 134 -0.51 -3.52 -1.89
C CYS A 134 -1.44 -2.32 -1.89
N ASP A 135 -0.85 -1.14 -2.08
CA ASP A 135 -1.55 0.12 -2.25
C ASP A 135 -2.12 0.29 -3.67
N MET A 136 -2.68 1.48 -3.95
CA MET A 136 -3.32 1.81 -5.22
C MET A 136 -2.35 1.95 -6.41
N TRP A 137 -1.04 1.89 -6.17
CA TRP A 137 0.02 1.82 -7.18
C TRP A 137 0.65 0.43 -7.27
N GLY A 138 0.06 -0.55 -6.57
CA GLY A 138 0.53 -1.93 -6.55
C GLY A 138 1.76 -2.13 -5.69
N GLN A 139 2.17 -1.15 -4.88
CA GLN A 139 3.36 -1.26 -4.03
C GLN A 139 3.00 -1.84 -2.66
N PRO A 140 3.80 -2.74 -2.08
CA PRO A 140 3.52 -3.28 -0.75
C PRO A 140 3.51 -2.16 0.31
N PHE A 141 2.59 -2.25 1.27
CA PHE A 141 2.68 -1.40 2.46
C PHE A 141 3.90 -1.77 3.30
N VAL A 142 4.46 -0.79 3.99
CA VAL A 142 5.51 -1.01 4.98
C VAL A 142 4.89 -1.10 6.35
N TYR A 143 5.23 -2.13 7.13
CA TYR A 143 4.71 -2.36 8.47
C TYR A 143 5.81 -2.57 9.51
N PHE A 144 5.69 -1.90 10.65
CA PHE A 144 6.54 -2.12 11.83
C PHE A 144 5.73 -2.15 13.11
N HIS A 145 5.95 -3.21 13.89
CA HIS A 145 5.52 -3.30 15.27
C HIS A 145 6.37 -2.39 16.19
N PHE A 146 5.77 -1.78 17.22
CA PHE A 146 6.44 -0.79 18.08
C PHE A 146 7.71 -1.28 18.78
N ARG A 147 7.81 -2.59 19.05
CA ARG A 147 8.99 -3.20 19.69
C ARG A 147 10.22 -3.19 18.80
N ASP A 148 10.05 -3.04 17.48
CA ASP A 148 11.12 -3.12 16.50
C ASP A 148 11.59 -1.71 16.04
N TYR A 149 11.15 -0.66 16.76
CA TYR A 149 11.38 0.75 16.44
C TYR A 149 12.80 1.25 16.64
N GLU A 150 13.49 0.82 17.70
CA GLU A 150 14.81 1.34 18.04
C GLU A 150 15.93 0.69 17.21
N LYS A 151 15.77 -0.61 16.92
CA LYS A 151 16.76 -1.42 16.19
C LYS A 151 16.03 -2.45 15.34
N PRO A 152 15.43 -2.04 14.22
CA PRO A 152 14.86 -3.01 13.30
C PRO A 152 16.01 -3.88 12.77
N GLU A 153 15.86 -5.20 12.90
CA GLU A 153 16.80 -6.15 12.32
C GLU A 153 16.79 -6.00 10.78
N ASN A 154 17.90 -6.32 10.11
CA ASN A 154 18.02 -6.11 8.67
C ASN A 154 16.94 -6.89 7.89
N ASP A 155 16.57 -8.07 8.37
CA ASP A 155 15.57 -8.96 7.77
C ASP A 155 14.11 -8.48 7.95
N ILE A 156 13.87 -7.42 8.72
CA ILE A 156 12.55 -6.78 8.83
C ILE A 156 12.52 -5.36 8.27
N ALA A 157 13.69 -4.79 7.97
CA ALA A 157 13.83 -3.44 7.43
C ALA A 157 13.89 -3.41 5.90
N ASN A 158 14.23 -4.52 5.24
CA ASN A 158 14.35 -4.56 3.78
C ASN A 158 12.98 -4.73 3.14
N TYR A 159 12.65 -3.83 2.21
CA TYR A 159 11.44 -3.91 1.39
C TYR A 159 11.79 -3.79 -0.08
N THR A 160 10.99 -4.46 -0.92
CA THR A 160 11.08 -4.36 -2.37
C THR A 160 9.73 -3.87 -2.92
N PHE A 161 9.80 -2.80 -3.71
CA PHE A 161 8.70 -2.08 -4.33
C PHE A 161 8.86 -2.21 -5.85
N GLY A 162 8.32 -3.30 -6.40
CA GLY A 162 8.56 -3.69 -7.79
C GLY A 162 10.04 -4.04 -8.04
N GLU A 163 10.74 -3.22 -8.83
CA GLU A 163 12.16 -3.41 -9.14
C GLU A 163 13.09 -2.67 -8.16
N GLN A 164 12.55 -1.81 -7.30
CA GLN A 164 13.32 -1.01 -6.35
C GLN A 164 13.37 -1.70 -4.99
N SER A 165 14.52 -1.65 -4.31
CA SER A 165 14.64 -2.11 -2.93
C SER A 165 15.11 -0.95 -2.04
N ALA A 166 14.53 -0.85 -0.85
CA ALA A 166 14.89 0.16 0.12
C ALA A 166 14.94 -0.41 1.54
N VAL A 167 15.79 0.22 2.37
CA VAL A 167 15.82 -0.04 3.82
C VAL A 167 14.86 0.93 4.48
N CYS A 168 13.72 0.41 4.92
CA CYS A 168 12.69 1.15 5.60
C CYS A 168 12.99 1.28 7.09
N LYS A 169 12.63 2.41 7.69
CA LYS A 169 12.88 2.71 9.10
C LYS A 169 11.64 3.33 9.74
N PRO A 170 11.27 2.91 10.97
CA PRO A 170 10.22 3.57 11.73
C PRO A 170 10.54 5.05 11.95
N GLN A 171 9.55 5.91 11.70
CA GLN A 171 9.73 7.36 11.68
C GLN A 171 9.60 7.98 13.06
N LYS A 172 10.42 9.02 13.30
CA LYS A 172 10.36 9.87 14.50
C LYS A 172 9.77 11.22 14.15
N SER A 173 8.96 11.76 15.07
CA SER A 173 8.43 13.10 14.96
C SER A 173 9.55 14.13 15.13
N GLU A 174 9.66 15.05 14.17
CA GLU A 174 10.66 16.12 14.23
C GLU A 174 10.50 17.01 15.47
N LYS A 175 9.26 17.18 15.94
CA LYS A 175 8.90 18.04 17.08
C LYS A 175 9.24 17.41 18.42
N THR A 176 8.90 16.14 18.62
CA THR A 176 9.06 15.47 19.93
C THR A 176 10.32 14.63 20.03
N LYS A 177 10.97 14.34 18.89
CA LYS A 177 12.08 13.37 18.76
C LYS A 177 11.73 11.94 19.18
N MET A 178 10.46 11.66 19.48
CA MET A 178 9.93 10.34 19.75
C MET A 178 9.38 9.71 18.46
N HIS A 179 9.32 8.39 18.40
CA HIS A 179 8.67 7.68 17.29
C HIS A 179 7.22 8.13 17.13
N HIS A 180 6.76 8.22 15.89
CA HIS A 180 5.34 8.36 15.63
C HIS A 180 4.58 7.17 16.24
N ARG A 181 3.45 7.48 16.88
CA ARG A 181 2.59 6.50 17.55
C ARG A 181 3.37 5.60 18.54
N PRO A 182 4.02 6.17 19.57
CA PRO A 182 4.83 5.38 20.50
C PRO A 182 3.98 4.30 21.19
N GLY A 183 4.48 3.08 21.23
CA GLY A 183 3.76 1.92 21.79
C GLY A 183 2.66 1.36 20.89
N LYS A 184 2.53 1.84 19.64
CA LYS A 184 1.63 1.29 18.60
C LYS A 184 2.43 0.99 17.34
N PHE A 185 1.83 0.30 16.39
CA PHE A 185 2.46 0.02 15.09
C PHE A 185 2.46 1.25 14.17
N GLN A 186 3.39 1.23 13.23
CA GLN A 186 3.47 2.15 12.10
C GLN A 186 3.19 1.36 10.82
N ILE A 187 2.37 1.94 9.94
CA ILE A 187 2.13 1.42 8.60
C ILE A 187 2.04 2.59 7.63
N TRP A 188 2.61 2.46 6.44
CA TRP A 188 2.53 3.46 5.38
C TRP A 188 2.63 2.85 3.98
N SER A 189 2.10 3.57 3.00
CA SER A 189 2.34 3.36 1.57
C SER A 189 3.41 4.35 1.11
N ILE A 190 4.22 3.96 0.12
CA ILE A 190 5.26 4.82 -0.47
C ILE A 190 4.71 5.84 -1.49
N GLY A 191 3.38 5.92 -1.61
CA GLY A 191 2.73 6.97 -2.36
C GLY A 191 2.95 6.96 -3.88
N PRO A 192 2.55 8.06 -4.55
CA PRO A 192 2.57 8.20 -6.00
C PRO A 192 3.94 8.12 -6.68
N ASN A 193 5.02 8.60 -6.03
CA ASN A 193 6.35 8.64 -6.64
C ASN A 193 7.04 7.26 -6.67
N GLY A 194 6.59 6.31 -5.85
CA GLY A 194 7.18 4.98 -5.73
C GLY A 194 8.55 4.96 -5.05
N GLU A 195 8.92 6.00 -4.31
CA GLU A 195 10.17 6.12 -3.57
C GLU A 195 9.89 6.11 -2.07
N ASN A 196 10.51 5.20 -1.31
CA ASN A 196 10.29 5.16 0.14
C ASN A 196 10.95 6.35 0.85
N GLU A 197 10.13 7.22 1.45
CA GLU A 197 10.55 8.36 2.27
C GLU A 197 10.30 8.14 3.78
N ASN A 198 10.03 6.90 4.19
CA ASN A 198 9.74 6.48 5.58
C ASN A 198 8.55 7.23 6.21
N GLY A 199 7.47 7.39 5.46
CA GLY A 199 6.27 8.14 5.83
C GLY A 199 6.45 9.66 5.78
N GLY A 200 7.49 10.15 5.10
CA GLY A 200 7.70 11.55 4.72
C GLY A 200 7.27 11.84 3.28
N GLY A 201 7.49 13.08 2.82
CA GLY A 201 7.24 13.46 1.43
C GLY A 201 5.81 13.17 0.94
N ASP A 202 5.65 12.34 -0.09
CA ASP A 202 4.34 11.91 -0.61
C ASP A 202 3.89 10.51 -0.13
N ASP A 203 4.69 9.85 0.73
CA ASP A 203 4.27 8.65 1.45
C ASP A 203 2.97 8.93 2.23
N ILE A 204 2.17 7.89 2.41
CA ILE A 204 0.88 7.97 3.09
C ILE A 204 0.96 7.15 4.39
N PRO A 205 1.29 7.77 5.52
CA PRO A 205 1.39 7.09 6.80
C PRO A 205 0.08 7.03 7.60
N ASN A 206 0.07 6.21 8.66
CA ASN A 206 -1.03 6.15 9.64
C ASN A 206 -0.90 7.17 10.81
N TRP A 207 -0.10 8.22 10.65
CA TRP A 207 0.16 9.24 11.69
C TRP A 207 0.02 10.67 11.17
#